data_AF-A0A4R4YZI8-F1
#
_entry.id   AF-A0A4R4YZI8-F1
#
_cell.length_a   1.000
_cell.length_b   1.000
_cell.length_c   1.000
_cell.angle_alpha   90.00
_cell.angle_beta   90.00
_cell.angle_gamma   90.00
#
_symmetry.space_group_name_H-M   'P 1'
#
loop_
_entity.id
_entity.type
_entity.pdbx_description
1 polymer ?
#
loop_
_entity_poly.entity_id
_entity_poly.type
_entity_poly.pdbx_seq_one_letter_code
_entity_poly.pdbx_strand_id
1 'polypeptide(L)'
;MGYELRVVRESPLAFAELAKAIAPAGFELRGSDEIVIGHGGDVHPVARWRDQLVGEPGSDWQVAQLLRLSTALGARLVGEDGEVYTLRDGVMEVEAAGAVTELGKFGEIIDAGPTAWSP
;
A
#
# COMPACT_ATOMS: atom_id res chain seq x y z
N MET A 1 -14.13 -6.41 -11.11
CA MET A 1 -14.15 -5.09 -10.45
C MET A 1 -12.84 -5.00 -9.70
N GLY A 2 -12.04 -3.95 -9.94
CA GLY A 2 -10.77 -3.77 -9.23
C GLY A 2 -11.05 -3.03 -7.93
N TYR A 3 -10.56 -3.58 -6.81
CA TYR A 3 -10.64 -2.95 -5.50
C TYR A 3 -9.61 -1.81 -5.42
N GLU A 4 -10.00 -0.64 -4.93
CA GLU A 4 -9.13 0.54 -4.84
C GLU A 4 -8.77 0.87 -3.38
N LEU A 5 -7.48 1.12 -3.14
CA LEU A 5 -6.99 1.65 -1.88
C LEU A 5 -6.33 3.03 -2.09
N ARG A 6 -6.56 3.94 -1.15
CA ARG A 6 -6.07 5.32 -1.19
C ARG A 6 -5.16 5.59 0.00
N VAL A 7 -4.03 6.23 -0.26
CA VAL A 7 -3.13 6.71 0.79
C VAL A 7 -3.49 8.16 1.13
N VAL A 8 -4.15 8.34 2.27
CA VAL A 8 -4.74 9.62 2.71
C VAL A 8 -3.86 10.29 3.76
N ARG A 9 -3.46 11.54 3.50
CA ARG A 9 -2.69 12.38 4.43
C ARG A 9 -3.52 13.57 4.88
N GLU A 10 -3.29 14.01 6.11
CA GLU A 10 -3.86 15.28 6.61
C GLU A 10 -3.21 16.50 5.95
N SER A 11 -1.90 16.43 5.69
CA SER A 11 -1.17 17.44 4.94
C SER A 11 -0.84 16.93 3.54
N PRO A 12 -1.12 17.69 2.47
CA PRO A 12 -0.76 17.29 1.11
C PRO A 12 0.74 17.02 0.97
N LEU A 13 1.11 16.00 0.19
CA LEU A 13 2.51 15.75 -0.19
C LEU A 13 2.77 16.41 -1.53
N ALA A 14 3.82 17.23 -1.63
CA ALA A 14 4.22 17.72 -2.93
C ALA A 14 4.86 16.57 -3.74
N PHE A 15 4.51 16.46 -5.02
CA PHE A 15 5.08 15.42 -5.90
C PHE A 15 6.62 15.41 -5.91
N ALA A 16 7.24 16.59 -5.85
CA ALA A 16 8.70 16.74 -5.80
C ALA A 16 9.36 16.09 -4.55
N GLU A 17 8.59 15.87 -3.49
CA GLU A 17 9.06 15.26 -2.24
C GLU A 17 8.76 13.75 -2.20
N LEU A 18 7.85 13.26 -3.04
CA LEU A 18 7.39 11.87 -3.06
C LEU A 18 8.56 10.89 -3.22
N ALA A 19 9.38 11.06 -4.26
CA ALA A 19 10.49 10.14 -4.54
C ALA A 19 11.46 10.01 -3.34
N LYS A 20 11.74 11.13 -2.66
CA LYS A 20 12.61 11.14 -1.48
C LYS A 20 11.97 10.48 -0.27
N ALA A 21 10.66 10.65 -0.10
CA ALA A 21 9.91 10.10 1.03
C ALA A 21 9.74 8.58 0.93
N ILE A 22 9.59 8.04 -0.28
CA ILE A 22 9.31 6.61 -0.48
C ILE A 22 10.58 5.75 -0.61
N ALA A 23 11.71 6.33 -1.02
CA ALA A 23 12.96 5.59 -1.25
C ALA A 23 13.48 4.84 -0.01
N PRO A 24 13.44 5.38 1.23
CA PRO A 24 13.84 4.63 2.43
C PRO A 24 13.00 3.38 2.69
N ALA A 25 11.76 3.33 2.19
CA ALA A 25 10.91 2.16 2.26
C ALA A 25 11.10 1.20 1.08
N GLY A 26 12.09 1.45 0.20
CA GLY A 26 12.45 0.58 -0.91
C GLY A 26 11.61 0.76 -2.17
N PHE A 27 10.73 1.76 -2.20
CA PHE A 27 9.93 2.07 -3.38
C PHE A 27 10.68 2.96 -4.36
N GLU A 28 10.36 2.81 -5.64
CA GLU A 28 10.86 3.64 -6.72
C GLU A 28 9.69 4.36 -7.39
N LEU A 29 9.90 5.63 -7.74
CA LEU A 29 9.01 6.37 -8.63
C LEU A 29 9.49 6.17 -10.07
N ARG A 30 8.64 5.59 -10.93
CA ARG A 30 8.89 5.37 -12.35
C ARG A 30 7.98 6.25 -13.20
N GLY A 31 8.58 6.81 -14.25
CA GLY A 31 7.88 7.75 -15.12
C GLY A 31 7.43 8.99 -14.36
N SER A 32 6.20 9.42 -14.62
CA SER A 32 5.58 10.61 -14.01
C SER A 32 4.74 10.31 -12.77
N ASP A 33 4.38 9.06 -12.52
CA ASP A 33 3.30 8.75 -11.58
C ASP A 33 3.33 7.34 -10.99
N GLU A 34 4.13 6.39 -11.48
CA GLU A 34 4.02 5.00 -11.04
C GLU A 34 4.97 4.69 -9.87
N ILE A 35 4.45 4.08 -8.81
CA ILE A 35 5.22 3.64 -7.64
C ILE A 35 5.36 2.14 -7.71
N VAL A 36 6.59 1.68 -7.67
CA VAL A 36 6.92 0.25 -7.80
C VAL A 36 7.83 -0.21 -6.67
N ILE A 37 7.89 -1.53 -6.49
CA ILE A 37 8.85 -2.17 -5.59
C ILE A 37 9.39 -3.47 -6.19
N GLY A 38 10.66 -3.78 -5.91
CA GLY A 38 11.29 -5.03 -6.33
C GLY A 38 10.97 -6.20 -5.40
N HIS A 39 10.71 -7.38 -5.96
CA HIS A 39 10.59 -8.63 -5.22
C HIS A 39 10.93 -9.82 -6.13
N GLY A 40 11.67 -10.81 -5.62
CA GLY A 40 11.98 -12.03 -6.39
C GLY A 40 12.81 -11.82 -7.67
N GLY A 41 13.41 -10.64 -7.87
CA GLY A 41 14.11 -10.27 -9.11
C GLY A 41 13.23 -9.52 -10.12
N ASP A 42 11.92 -9.42 -9.87
CA ASP A 42 10.95 -8.69 -10.67
C ASP A 42 10.58 -7.36 -10.02
N VAL A 43 9.89 -6.51 -10.77
CA VAL A 43 9.37 -5.22 -10.30
C VAL A 43 7.87 -5.21 -10.40
N HIS A 44 7.21 -4.83 -9.31
CA HIS A 44 5.76 -4.85 -9.21
C HIS A 44 5.19 -3.44 -9.01
N PRO A 45 4.16 -3.04 -9.77
CA PRO A 45 3.42 -1.82 -9.50
C PRO A 45 2.63 -1.95 -8.20
N VAL A 46 2.66 -0.89 -7.40
CA VAL A 46 2.00 -0.81 -6.09
C VAL A 46 0.97 0.30 -6.08
N ALA A 47 1.33 1.49 -6.56
CA ALA A 47 0.44 2.64 -6.58
C ALA A 47 0.71 3.56 -7.79
N ARG A 48 -0.21 4.48 -8.05
CA ARG A 48 -0.03 5.60 -8.96
C ARG A 48 -0.33 6.92 -8.28
N TRP A 49 0.37 7.96 -8.68
CA TRP A 49 0.15 9.34 -8.27
C TRP A 49 -0.85 10.02 -9.22
N ARG A 50 -2.04 10.35 -8.72
CA ARG A 50 -3.10 11.08 -9.44
C ARG A 50 -3.73 12.09 -8.49
N ASP A 51 -3.00 13.15 -8.16
CA ASP A 51 -3.29 14.12 -7.08
C ASP A 51 -3.25 13.54 -5.66
N GLN A 52 -3.44 12.23 -5.54
CA GLN A 52 -3.23 11.38 -4.37
C GLN A 52 -2.61 10.06 -4.82
N LEU A 53 -2.12 9.26 -3.86
CA LEU A 53 -1.61 7.93 -4.13
C LEU A 53 -2.76 6.91 -4.09
N VAL A 54 -2.92 6.17 -5.17
CA VAL A 54 -3.98 5.16 -5.36
C VAL A 54 -3.36 3.84 -5.80
N GLY A 55 -3.78 2.74 -5.18
CA GLY A 55 -3.40 1.38 -5.58
C GLY A 55 -4.62 0.55 -5.93
N GLU A 56 -4.45 -0.38 -6.87
CA GLU A 56 -5.45 -1.37 -7.27
C GLU A 56 -4.89 -2.77 -6.93
N PRO A 57 -4.86 -3.17 -5.65
CA PRO A 57 -4.28 -4.45 -5.26
C PRO A 57 -5.11 -5.62 -5.80
N GLY A 58 -4.42 -6.62 -6.34
CA GLY A 58 -4.98 -7.94 -6.66
C GLY A 58 -4.41 -9.05 -5.80
N SER A 59 -3.73 -8.72 -4.70
CA SER A 59 -3.10 -9.66 -3.77
C SER A 59 -2.91 -9.04 -2.38
N ASP A 60 -2.86 -9.88 -1.34
CA ASP A 60 -2.55 -9.44 0.03
C ASP A 60 -1.16 -8.80 0.11
N TRP A 61 -0.22 -9.27 -0.72
CA TRP A 61 1.10 -8.67 -0.85
C TRP A 61 1.03 -7.22 -1.32
N GLN A 62 0.20 -6.91 -2.33
CA GLN A 62 0.04 -5.52 -2.78
C GLN A 62 -0.65 -4.65 -1.72
N VAL A 63 -1.62 -5.20 -0.96
CA VAL A 63 -2.22 -4.49 0.19
C VAL A 63 -1.14 -4.20 1.25
N ALA A 64 -0.29 -5.17 1.58
CA ALA A 64 0.80 -4.98 2.51
C ALA A 64 1.81 -3.92 2.02
N GLN A 65 2.15 -3.90 0.74
CA GLN A 65 3.03 -2.86 0.19
C GLN A 65 2.38 -1.46 0.23
N LEU A 66 1.08 -1.35 -0.04
CA LEU A 66 0.36 -0.10 0.11
C LEU A 66 0.33 0.38 1.56
N LEU A 67 0.22 -0.54 2.53
CA LEU A 67 0.26 -0.22 3.95
C LEU A 67 1.66 0.25 4.36
N ARG A 68 2.70 -0.43 3.88
CA ARG A 68 4.09 0.01 4.07
C ARG A 68 4.33 1.40 3.49
N LEU A 69 3.81 1.66 2.29
CA LEU A 69 3.90 2.95 1.63
C LEU A 69 3.18 4.04 2.43
N SER A 70 1.96 3.77 2.92
CA SER A 70 1.22 4.74 3.72
C SER A 70 1.95 5.05 5.03
N THR A 71 2.47 4.03 5.72
CA THR A 71 3.26 4.21 6.95
C THR A 71 4.51 5.06 6.69
N ALA A 72 5.24 4.80 5.61
CA ALA A 72 6.43 5.58 5.23
C ALA A 72 6.11 7.07 4.98
N LEU A 73 4.89 7.37 4.54
CA LEU A 73 4.42 8.72 4.25
C LEU A 73 3.71 9.41 5.42
N GLY A 74 3.60 8.74 6.58
CA GLY A 74 2.80 9.21 7.71
C GLY A 74 1.31 9.36 7.35
N ALA A 75 0.80 8.46 6.52
CA ALA A 75 -0.53 8.47 5.94
C ALA A 75 -1.37 7.29 6.43
N ARG A 76 -2.69 7.37 6.21
CA ARG A 76 -3.63 6.26 6.42
C ARG A 76 -3.88 5.55 5.09
N LEU A 77 -4.02 4.23 5.14
CA LEU A 77 -4.48 3.45 3.99
C LEU A 77 -5.98 3.19 4.15
N VAL A 78 -6.76 3.66 3.17
CA VAL A 78 -8.23 3.64 3.23
C VAL A 78 -8.79 2.96 1.99
N GLY A 79 -9.69 2.01 2.17
CA GLY A 79 -10.41 1.34 1.09
C GLY A 79 -11.56 2.16 0.52
N GLU A 80 -12.09 1.71 -0.62
CA GLU A 80 -13.18 2.40 -1.31
C GLU A 80 -14.48 2.48 -0.48
N ASP A 81 -14.71 1.52 0.41
CA ASP A 81 -15.86 1.45 1.31
C ASP A 81 -15.58 2.10 2.69
N GLY A 82 -14.42 2.76 2.82
CA GLY A 82 -14.01 3.46 4.04
C GLY A 82 -13.31 2.58 5.07
N GLU A 83 -12.91 1.35 4.70
CA GLU A 83 -12.12 0.49 5.56
C GLU A 83 -10.76 1.10 5.83
N VAL A 84 -10.21 0.91 7.03
CA VAL A 84 -8.89 1.43 7.39
C VAL A 84 -7.94 0.28 7.65
N TYR A 85 -6.84 0.27 6.92
CA TYR A 85 -5.80 -0.74 7.06
C TYR A 85 -4.71 -0.23 7.98
N THR A 86 -4.31 -1.05 8.95
CA THR A 86 -3.28 -0.70 9.93
C THR A 86 -2.32 -1.87 10.19
N LEU A 87 -1.16 -1.55 10.72
CA LEU A 87 -0.17 -2.52 11.19
C LEU A 87 -0.07 -2.43 12.71
N ARG A 88 -0.42 -3.50 13.42
CA ARG A 88 -0.35 -3.59 14.88
C ARG A 88 0.41 -4.84 15.28
N ASP A 89 1.48 -4.68 16.06
CA ASP A 89 2.32 -5.79 16.53
C ASP A 89 2.78 -6.75 15.42
N GLY A 90 3.03 -6.20 14.21
CA GLY A 90 3.44 -6.97 13.04
C GLY A 90 2.30 -7.71 12.31
N VAL A 91 1.06 -7.56 12.77
CA VAL A 91 -0.16 -8.09 12.15
C VAL A 91 -0.84 -6.99 11.36
N MET A 92 -1.21 -7.31 10.12
CA MET A 92 -2.00 -6.44 9.27
C MET A 92 -3.47 -6.60 9.64
N GLU A 93 -4.12 -5.48 9.95
CA GLU A 93 -5.52 -5.42 10.37
C GLU A 93 -6.31 -4.53 9.42
N VAL A 94 -7.59 -4.85 9.22
CA VAL A 94 -8.56 -3.97 8.58
C VAL A 94 -9.70 -3.68 9.56
N GLU A 95 -10.02 -2.40 9.72
CA GLU A 95 -11.19 -1.93 10.44
C GLU A 95 -12.30 -1.56 9.45
N ALA A 96 -13.44 -2.23 9.55
CA ALA A 96 -14.63 -1.96 8.74
C ALA A 96 -15.89 -2.10 9.59
N ALA A 97 -16.82 -1.14 9.47
CA ALA A 97 -18.09 -1.13 10.21
C ALA A 97 -17.95 -1.33 11.74
N GLY A 98 -16.87 -0.82 12.35
CA GLY A 98 -16.59 -0.92 13.78
C GLY A 98 -16.06 -2.28 14.25
N ALA A 99 -15.73 -3.18 13.32
CA ALA A 99 -15.06 -4.45 13.60
C ALA A 99 -13.64 -4.44 13.03
N VAL A 100 -12.70 -5.04 13.78
CA VAL A 100 -11.32 -5.23 13.36
C VAL A 100 -11.14 -6.69 12.95
N THR A 101 -10.57 -6.92 11.78
CA THR A 101 -10.25 -8.24 11.25
C THR A 101 -8.75 -8.35 10.98
N GLU A 102 -8.12 -9.40 11.48
CA GLU A 102 -6.72 -9.72 11.18
C GLU A 102 -6.61 -10.35 9.79
N LEU A 103 -5.75 -9.78 8.94
CA LEU A 103 -5.47 -10.28 7.59
C LEU A 103 -4.28 -11.23 7.56
N GLY A 104 -3.37 -11.12 8.52
CA GLY A 104 -2.20 -11.98 8.66
C GLY A 104 -0.94 -11.23 9.10
N LYS A 105 0.16 -11.96 9.32
CA LYS A 105 1.43 -11.32 9.69
C LYS A 105 2.04 -10.62 8.49
N PHE A 106 2.36 -9.35 8.66
CA PHE A 106 2.93 -8.50 7.62
C PHE A 106 4.22 -9.08 7.03
N GLY A 107 5.14 -9.55 7.89
CA GLY A 107 6.40 -10.15 7.42
C GLY A 107 6.18 -11.40 6.57
N GLU A 108 5.29 -12.30 7.00
CA GLU A 108 4.97 -13.52 6.26
C GLU A 108 4.34 -13.20 4.90
N ILE A 109 3.45 -12.20 4.84
CA ILE A 109 2.84 -11.74 3.58
C ILE A 109 3.91 -11.16 2.65
N ILE A 110 4.80 -10.29 3.14
CA ILE A 110 5.86 -9.67 2.33
C ILE A 110 6.82 -10.73 1.77
N ASP A 111 7.19 -11.72 2.58
CA ASP A 111 8.09 -12.79 2.21
C ASP A 111 7.46 -13.77 1.19
N ALA A 112 6.14 -14.03 1.31
CA ALA A 112 5.42 -14.90 0.39
C ALA A 112 5.33 -14.35 -1.05
N GLY A 113 5.44 -13.03 -1.22
CA GLY A 113 5.42 -12.40 -2.53
C GLY A 113 4.02 -12.25 -3.15
N PRO A 114 3.95 -11.68 -4.36
CA PRO A 114 2.69 -11.39 -5.04
C PRO A 114 1.98 -12.69 -5.48
N THR A 115 0.95 -13.08 -4.74
CA THR A 115 0.03 -14.16 -5.11
C THR A 115 -1.35 -13.57 -5.39
N ALA A 116 -1.78 -13.65 -6.65
CA ALA A 116 -3.07 -13.10 -7.06
C ALA A 116 -4.23 -13.76 -6.31
N TRP A 117 -5.21 -12.97 -5.90
CA TRP A 117 -6.47 -13.49 -5.39
C TRP A 117 -7.12 -14.39 -6.44
N SER A 118 -7.66 -15.52 -5.99
CA SER A 118 -8.44 -16.38 -6.87
C SER A 118 -9.77 -15.66 -7.23
N PRO A 119 -10.23 -15.75 -8.48
CA PRO A 119 -11.54 -15.23 -8.89
C PRO A 119 -12.72 -15.83 -8.13
#